data_AF-A0A7J6EXZ7-F1
#
_entry.id   AF-A0A7J6EXZ7-F1
#
_cell.length_a   1.000
_cell.length_b   1.000
_cell.length_c   1.000
_cell.angle_alpha   90.00
_cell.angle_beta   90.00
_cell.angle_gamma   90.00
#
_symmetry.space_group_name_H-M   'P 1'
#
loop_
_entity.id
_entity.type
_entity.pdbx_description
1 polymer ?
#
loop_
_entity_poly.entity_id
_entity_poly.type
_entity_poly.pdbx_seq_one_letter_code
_entity_poly.pdbx_strand_id
1 'polypeptide(L)'
;MDSDEEKQPWIPLRQRPELSDVTPIPQDDGPNPIVPITYKDQFTETMDYFRALFHADERSPRALRLTTEAILLNPGNYTIWQFRRLILEALNVDLQTELGFTDAIAKSNSKNYQLW
;
A
#
# COMPACT_ATOMS: atom_id res chain seq x y z
N MET A 1 -5.57 25.71 9.58
CA MET A 1 -5.98 25.09 10.85
C MET A 1 -5.50 23.66 10.75
N ASP A 2 -4.31 23.41 11.28
CA ASP A 2 -3.76 22.06 11.41
C ASP A 2 -4.59 21.39 12.51
N SER A 3 -5.62 20.65 12.10
CA SER A 3 -6.28 19.75 13.04
C SER A 3 -5.31 18.61 13.26
N ASP A 4 -4.68 18.62 14.44
CA ASP A 4 -4.05 17.46 15.05
C ASP A 4 -5.07 16.32 15.11
N GLU A 5 -5.29 15.62 14.00
CA GLU A 5 -5.84 14.29 14.01
C GLU A 5 -4.84 13.44 14.77
N GLU A 6 -5.17 13.08 16.01
CA GLU A 6 -4.46 12.10 16.81
C GLU A 6 -4.16 10.89 15.92
N LYS A 7 -2.92 10.80 15.42
CA LYS A 7 -2.50 9.70 14.56
C LYS A 7 -2.64 8.43 15.38
N GLN A 8 -3.69 7.67 15.11
CA GLN A 8 -3.89 6.40 15.78
C GLN A 8 -2.62 5.57 15.65
N PRO A 9 -2.19 4.89 16.73
CA PRO A 9 -0.96 4.12 16.71
C PRO A 9 -1.05 3.06 15.62
N TRP A 10 -0.03 3.01 14.76
CA TRP A 10 0.06 2.01 13.71
C TRP A 10 0.14 0.61 14.32
N ILE A 11 -0.77 -0.27 13.90
CA ILE A 11 -0.80 -1.68 14.31
C ILE A 11 -0.08 -2.51 13.25
N PRO A 12 1.00 -3.24 13.61
CA PRO A 12 1.73 -4.14 12.71
C PRO A 12 0.81 -5.12 11.98
N LEU A 13 1.05 -5.35 10.69
CA LEU A 13 0.19 -6.21 9.86
C LEU A 13 0.14 -7.65 10.37
N ARG A 14 1.26 -8.17 10.88
CA ARG A 14 1.36 -9.50 11.51
C ARG A 14 0.48 -9.70 12.74
N GLN A 15 0.00 -8.62 13.36
CA GLN A 15 -0.89 -8.69 14.52
C GLN A 15 -2.37 -8.65 14.12
N ARG A 16 -2.66 -8.40 12.84
CA ARG A 16 -4.02 -8.26 12.33
C ARG A 16 -4.60 -9.64 11.96
N PRO A 17 -5.69 -10.09 12.59
CA PRO A 17 -6.26 -11.42 12.34
C PRO A 17 -6.61 -11.68 10.87
N GLU A 18 -7.02 -10.64 10.14
CA GLU A 18 -7.40 -10.73 8.73
C GLU A 18 -6.24 -10.97 7.76
N LEU A 19 -4.99 -10.94 8.24
CA LEU A 19 -3.78 -11.26 7.47
C LEU A 19 -3.03 -12.48 8.04
N SER A 20 -3.62 -13.19 9.00
CA SER A 20 -2.98 -14.33 9.67
C SER A 20 -2.69 -15.52 8.75
N ASP A 21 -3.40 -15.62 7.63
CA ASP A 21 -3.22 -16.62 6.57
C ASP A 21 -2.15 -16.24 5.53
N VAL A 22 -1.68 -14.99 5.55
CA VAL A 22 -0.75 -14.45 4.55
C VAL A 22 0.68 -14.62 5.05
N THR A 23 1.51 -15.33 4.27
CA THR A 23 2.95 -15.37 4.52
C THR A 23 3.62 -14.20 3.80
N PRO A 24 4.23 -13.23 4.51
CA PRO A 24 4.87 -12.07 3.89
C PRO A 24 6.06 -12.49 3.01
N ILE A 25 6.27 -11.79 1.89
CA ILE A 25 7.37 -12.04 0.96
C ILE A 25 8.39 -10.90 1.07
N PRO A 26 9.59 -11.15 1.65
CA PRO A 26 10.63 -10.15 1.77
C PRO A 26 11.11 -9.61 0.40
N GLN A 27 11.68 -8.41 0.41
CA GLN A 27 12.42 -7.92 -0.76
C GLN A 27 13.70 -8.77 -0.96
N ASP A 28 13.90 -9.29 -2.17
CA ASP A 28 15.14 -9.94 -2.56
C ASP A 28 16.06 -8.95 -3.29
N ASP A 29 17.01 -8.36 -2.56
CA ASP A 29 18.06 -7.50 -3.12
C ASP A 29 19.35 -8.29 -3.47
N GLY A 30 19.31 -9.62 -3.40
CA GLY A 30 20.44 -10.51 -3.63
C GLY A 30 21.49 -10.53 -2.50
N PRO A 31 22.56 -11.32 -2.67
CA PRO A 31 23.56 -11.53 -1.62
C PRO A 31 24.49 -10.33 -1.37
N ASN A 32 24.61 -9.41 -2.34
CA ASN A 32 25.47 -8.21 -2.25
C ASN A 32 24.68 -7.00 -2.77
N PRO A 33 23.77 -6.44 -1.95
CA PRO A 33 22.85 -5.40 -2.41
C PRO A 33 23.56 -4.10 -2.73
N ILE A 34 23.19 -3.47 -3.85
CA ILE A 34 23.63 -2.14 -4.25
C ILE A 34 22.48 -1.17 -3.99
N VAL A 35 22.79 0.01 -3.43
CA VAL A 35 21.82 1.02 -2.97
C VAL A 35 20.69 0.48 -2.05
N PRO A 36 21.00 -0.35 -1.03
CA PRO A 36 19.98 -0.81 -0.10
C PRO A 36 19.42 0.38 0.69
N ILE A 37 18.10 0.44 0.80
CA ILE A 37 17.42 1.46 1.59
C ILE A 37 17.16 0.86 2.97
N THR A 38 17.65 1.55 4.01
CA THR A 38 17.35 1.19 5.40
C THR A 38 15.92 1.62 5.73
N TYR A 39 14.95 0.78 5.39
CA TYR A 39 13.54 1.02 5.63
C TYR A 39 13.20 0.97 7.13
N LYS A 40 12.16 1.72 7.52
CA LYS A 40 11.50 1.53 8.82
C LYS A 40 10.69 0.23 8.82
N ASP A 41 10.51 -0.38 9.98
CA ASP A 41 9.75 -1.65 10.13
C ASP A 41 8.36 -1.59 9.48
N GLN A 42 7.64 -0.48 9.64
CA GLN A 42 6.33 -0.27 9.02
C GLN A 42 6.39 -0.39 7.49
N PHE A 43 7.44 0.17 6.87
CA PHE A 43 7.59 0.12 5.43
C PHE A 43 7.91 -1.29 4.95
N THR A 44 8.89 -1.93 5.58
CA THR A 44 9.29 -3.31 5.28
C THR A 44 8.09 -4.25 5.37
N GLU A 45 7.39 -4.22 6.50
CA GLU A 45 6.23 -5.10 6.73
C GLU A 45 5.13 -4.84 5.70
N THR A 46 4.75 -3.58 5.47
CA THR A 46 3.69 -3.26 4.50
C THR A 46 4.03 -3.74 3.09
N MET A 47 5.28 -3.54 2.66
CA MET A 47 5.71 -3.99 1.34
C MET A 47 5.85 -5.51 1.24
N ASP A 48 6.22 -6.20 2.32
CA ASP A 48 6.34 -7.66 2.31
C ASP A 48 4.96 -8.35 2.20
N TYR A 49 3.95 -7.82 2.91
CA TYR A 49 2.57 -8.26 2.73
C TYR A 49 2.02 -7.86 1.35
N PHE A 50 2.37 -6.68 0.84
CA PHE A 50 1.98 -6.28 -0.52
C PHE A 50 2.53 -7.26 -1.55
N ARG A 51 3.82 -7.63 -1.47
CA ARG A 51 4.43 -8.62 -2.37
C ARG A 51 3.73 -9.98 -2.27
N ALA A 52 3.34 -10.41 -1.08
CA ALA A 52 2.59 -11.65 -0.88
C ALA A 52 1.23 -11.63 -1.61
N LEU A 53 0.41 -10.60 -1.38
CA LEU A 53 -0.90 -10.49 -2.03
C LEU A 53 -0.79 -10.26 -3.54
N PHE A 54 0.19 -9.48 -3.97
CA PHE A 54 0.47 -9.24 -5.39
C PHE A 54 0.88 -10.52 -6.11
N HIS A 55 1.77 -11.32 -5.51
CA HIS A 55 2.20 -12.60 -6.09
C HIS A 55 1.08 -13.65 -6.13
N ALA A 56 0.15 -13.61 -5.17
CA ALA A 56 -1.04 -14.46 -5.16
C ALA A 56 -2.17 -13.95 -6.10
N ASP A 57 -1.99 -12.79 -6.72
CA ASP A 57 -3.01 -12.05 -7.46
C ASP A 57 -4.33 -11.87 -6.68
N GLU A 58 -4.24 -11.62 -5.37
CA GLU A 58 -5.41 -11.59 -4.51
C GLU A 58 -6.24 -10.30 -4.73
N ARG A 59 -7.44 -10.46 -5.29
CA ARG A 59 -8.39 -9.36 -5.54
C ARG A 59 -9.48 -9.31 -4.46
N SER A 60 -9.11 -8.82 -3.28
CA SER A 60 -10.00 -8.79 -2.11
C SER A 60 -10.12 -7.39 -1.49
N PRO A 61 -11.15 -7.12 -0.68
CA PRO A 61 -11.26 -5.87 0.06
C PRO A 61 -10.06 -5.61 1.00
N ARG A 62 -9.42 -6.67 1.54
CA ARG A 62 -8.21 -6.52 2.37
C ARG A 62 -6.99 -6.15 1.53
N ALA A 63 -6.85 -6.69 0.32
CA ALA A 63 -5.81 -6.29 -0.61
C ALA A 63 -5.98 -4.81 -1.02
N LEU A 64 -7.22 -4.36 -1.26
CA LEU A 64 -7.50 -2.95 -1.55
C LEU A 64 -7.03 -2.03 -0.40
N ARG A 65 -7.37 -2.36 0.85
CA ARG A 65 -6.90 -1.61 2.03
C ARG A 65 -5.38 -1.61 2.14
N LEU A 66 -4.72 -2.73 1.88
CA LEU A 66 -3.27 -2.82 1.91
C LEU A 66 -2.63 -1.90 0.85
N THR A 67 -3.20 -1.79 -0.36
CA THR A 67 -2.71 -0.84 -1.36
C THR A 67 -2.81 0.61 -0.90
N THR A 68 -3.84 0.96 -0.11
CA THR A 68 -3.96 2.30 0.50
C THR A 68 -2.79 2.56 1.45
N GLU A 69 -2.49 1.64 2.38
CA GLU A 69 -1.35 1.79 3.31
C GLU A 69 -0.01 1.87 2.56
N ALA A 70 0.17 1.05 1.52
CA ALA A 70 1.40 1.04 0.74
C ALA A 70 1.59 2.31 -0.12
N ILE A 71 0.51 2.87 -0.68
CA ILE A 71 0.53 4.17 -1.38
C ILE A 71 0.86 5.32 -0.42
N LEU A 72 0.33 5.30 0.80
CA LEU A 72 0.65 6.33 1.80
C LEU A 72 2.14 6.31 2.19
N LEU A 73 2.78 5.15 2.13
CA LEU A 73 4.22 5.00 2.39
C LEU A 73 5.10 5.38 1.21
N ASN A 74 4.68 5.06 -0.02
CA ASN A 74 5.39 5.46 -1.24
C ASN A 74 4.41 5.66 -2.41
N PRO A 75 3.87 6.88 -2.59
CA PRO A 75 2.91 7.14 -3.66
C PRO A 75 3.56 7.06 -5.04
N GLY A 76 4.90 7.07 -5.13
CA GLY A 76 5.64 6.92 -6.38
C GLY A 76 5.71 5.49 -6.93
N ASN A 77 5.21 4.49 -6.19
CA ASN A 77 5.27 3.10 -6.63
C ASN A 77 4.14 2.76 -7.61
N TYR A 78 4.47 2.75 -8.90
CA TYR A 78 3.50 2.48 -9.97
C TYR A 78 2.91 1.06 -9.95
N THR A 79 3.62 0.08 -9.41
CA THR A 79 3.13 -1.32 -9.30
C THR A 79 1.94 -1.39 -8.35
N ILE A 80 1.98 -0.63 -7.25
CA ILE A 80 0.88 -0.59 -6.28
C ILE A 80 -0.36 0.04 -6.91
N TRP A 81 -0.19 1.15 -7.65
CA TRP A 81 -1.29 1.80 -8.37
C TRP A 81 -1.92 0.91 -9.44
N GLN A 82 -1.09 0.19 -10.19
CA GLN A 82 -1.60 -0.75 -11.19
C GLN A 82 -2.40 -1.87 -10.53
N PHE A 83 -1.89 -2.46 -9.45
CA PHE A 83 -2.60 -3.51 -8.71
C PHE A 83 -3.90 -2.98 -8.07
N ARG A 84 -3.89 -1.75 -7.55
CA ARG A 84 -5.09 -1.11 -6.99
C ARG A 84 -6.20 -0.98 -8.03
N ARG A 85 -5.90 -0.47 -9.24
CA ARG A 85 -6.88 -0.36 -10.34
C ARG A 85 -7.51 -1.71 -10.68
N LEU A 86 -6.66 -2.72 -10.76
CA LEU A 86 -7.00 -4.11 -11.01
C LEU A 86 -7.91 -4.69 -9.91
N ILE A 87 -7.72 -4.32 -8.64
CA ILE A 87 -8.62 -4.70 -7.53
C ILE A 87 -9.94 -3.94 -7.59
N LEU A 88 -9.92 -2.63 -7.85
CA LEU A 88 -11.12 -1.79 -7.95
C LEU A 88 -12.09 -2.31 -9.01
N GLU A 89 -11.57 -2.70 -10.18
CA GLU A 89 -12.34 -3.32 -11.26
C GLU A 89 -12.93 -4.66 -10.82
N ALA A 90 -12.11 -5.55 -10.26
CA ALA A 90 -12.56 -6.89 -9.84
C ALA A 90 -13.63 -6.85 -8.74
N LEU A 91 -13.55 -5.88 -7.84
CA LEU A 91 -14.50 -5.69 -6.74
C LEU A 91 -15.71 -4.81 -7.12
N ASN A 92 -15.73 -4.24 -8.33
CA ASN A 92 -16.75 -3.30 -8.79
C ASN A 92 -17.03 -2.19 -7.76
N VAL A 93 -15.95 -1.57 -7.26
CA VAL A 93 -16.02 -0.51 -6.23
C VAL A 93 -16.59 0.78 -6.82
N ASP A 94 -17.34 1.53 -6.01
CA ASP A 94 -17.78 2.87 -6.37
C ASP A 94 -16.59 3.81 -6.60
N LEU A 95 -16.44 4.30 -7.83
CA LEU A 95 -15.34 5.17 -8.24
C LEU A 95 -15.42 6.57 -7.62
N GLN A 96 -16.56 7.00 -7.09
CA GLN A 96 -16.63 8.27 -6.34
C GLN A 96 -15.84 8.18 -5.03
N THR A 97 -15.88 7.02 -4.39
CA THR A 97 -15.05 6.74 -3.20
C THR A 97 -13.56 6.75 -3.56
N GLU A 98 -13.19 6.16 -4.70
CA GLU A 98 -11.79 6.20 -5.17
C GLU A 98 -11.33 7.61 -5.54
N LEU A 99 -12.19 8.41 -6.17
CA LEU A 99 -11.90 9.81 -6.50
C LEU A 99 -11.56 10.62 -5.24
N GLY A 100 -12.34 10.44 -4.16
CA GLY A 100 -12.07 11.06 -2.87
C GLY A 100 -10.71 10.64 -2.28
N PHE A 101 -10.32 9.38 -2.45
CA PHE A 101 -9.00 8.89 -2.05
C PHE A 101 -7.89 9.54 -2.88
N THR A 102 -7.98 9.54 -4.21
CA THR A 102 -6.96 10.12 -5.09
C THR A 102 -6.82 11.63 -4.87
N ASP A 103 -7.93 12.35 -4.62
CA ASP A 103 -7.92 13.77 -4.29
C ASP A 103 -7.17 14.05 -2.97
N ALA A 104 -7.33 13.20 -1.97
CA ALA A 104 -6.59 13.31 -0.72
C ALA A 104 -5.08 13.11 -0.92
N ILE A 105 -4.68 12.15 -1.76
CA ILE A 105 -3.28 11.94 -2.12
C ILE A 105 -2.74 13.13 -2.93
N ALA A 106 -3.52 13.68 -3.86
CA ALA A 106 -3.13 14.81 -4.72
C ALA A 106 -2.76 16.06 -3.93
N LYS A 107 -3.50 16.35 -2.86
CA LYS A 107 -3.26 17.50 -1.99
C LYS A 107 -1.88 17.47 -1.34
N SER A 108 -1.36 16.28 -1.03
CA SER A 108 -0.04 16.10 -0.42
C SER A 108 1.07 15.75 -1.42
N ASN A 109 0.71 15.26 -2.62
CA ASN A 109 1.64 14.70 -3.60
C ASN A 109 1.36 15.20 -5.03
N SER A 110 1.15 16.50 -5.22
CA SER A 110 0.73 17.08 -6.50
C SER A 110 1.69 16.87 -7.68
N LYS A 111 2.96 16.51 -7.43
CA LYS A 111 4.00 16.22 -8.43
C LYS A 111 4.24 14.73 -8.66
N ASN A 112 3.28 13.88 -8.28
CA ASN A 112 3.36 12.44 -8.48
C ASN A 112 2.69 12.02 -9.79
N TYR A 113 3.44 11.38 -10.70
CA TYR A 113 2.92 10.96 -12.01
C TYR A 113 1.90 9.85 -11.94
N GLN A 114 2.00 8.94 -10.98
CA GLN A 114 1.12 7.77 -10.92
C GLN A 114 -0.32 8.14 -10.58
N LEU A 115 -0.50 9.34 -10.01
CA LEU A 115 -1.79 9.90 -9.65
C LEU A 115 -2.54 10.57 -10.81
N TRP A 116 -1.82 11.12 -11.79
CA TRP A 116 -2.35 11.88 -12.93
C TRP A 116 -2.50 11.01 -14.18
#